data_AF-A0A9D1XC83-F1
#
_entry.id   AF-A0A9D1XC83-F1
#
_cell.length_a   1.000
_cell.length_b   1.000
_cell.length_c   1.000
_cell.angle_alpha   90.00
_cell.angle_beta   90.00
_cell.angle_gamma   90.00
#
_symmetry.space_group_name_H-M   'P 1'
#
loop_
_entity.id
_entity.type
_entity.pdbx_description
1 polymer ?
#
loop_
_entity_poly.entity_id
_entity_poly.type
_entity_poly.pdbx_seq_one_letter_code
_entity_poly.pdbx_strand_id
1 'polypeptide(L)'
;DTYTKRWPIELFFRQSKSKLALDSYQIRSRQGIQRYWLIMSLVHYLCCMHSGNYCTFEEGYASLKQQLKQEQFANLYRLIKNSASFEEAFKFVG
;
A
#
# COMPACT_ATOMS: atom_id res chain seq x y z
N ASP A 1 -28.52 15.87 -2.10
CA ASP A 1 -28.07 14.87 -3.10
C ASP A 1 -26.73 15.16 -3.77
N THR A 2 -26.53 16.33 -4.40
CA THR A 2 -25.25 16.63 -5.11
C THR A 2 -24.03 16.66 -4.19
N TYR A 3 -24.17 17.19 -2.97
CA TYR A 3 -23.07 17.29 -2.00
C TYR A 3 -22.58 15.91 -1.52
N THR A 4 -23.49 14.95 -1.33
CA THR A 4 -23.17 13.59 -0.88
C THR A 4 -22.30 12.83 -1.89
N LYS A 5 -22.44 13.13 -3.19
CA LYS A 5 -21.61 12.54 -4.26
C LYS A 5 -20.13 12.96 -4.21
N ARG A 6 -19.81 14.03 -3.49
CA ARG A 6 -18.43 14.53 -3.31
C ARG A 6 -17.68 13.81 -2.18
N TRP A 7 -18.41 13.21 -1.24
CA TRP A 7 -17.81 12.55 -0.08
C TRP A 7 -16.78 11.44 -0.44
N PRO A 8 -17.01 10.58 -1.45
CA PRO A 8 -16.05 9.52 -1.79
C PRO A 8 -14.68 10.05 -2.24
N ILE A 9 -14.64 11.16 -3.00
CA ILE A 9 -13.36 11.73 -3.47
C ILE A 9 -12.59 12.39 -2.32
N GLU A 10 -13.29 12.98 -1.35
CA GLU A 10 -12.66 13.54 -0.14
C GLU A 10 -12.08 12.45 0.77
N LEU A 11 -12.81 11.34 0.93
CA LEU A 11 -12.32 10.15 1.62
C LEU A 11 -11.07 9.58 0.94
N PHE A 12 -11.09 9.43 -0.39
CA PHE A 12 -9.94 9.00 -1.17
C PHE A 12 -8.71 9.86 -0.87
N PHE A 13 -8.81 11.18 -1.00
CA PHE A 13 -7.66 12.06 -0.75
C PHE A 13 -7.18 12.03 0.70
N ARG A 14 -8.10 11.92 1.67
CA ARG A 14 -7.74 11.79 3.09
C ARG A 14 -6.91 10.53 3.34
N GLN A 15 -7.36 9.40 2.80
CA GLN A 15 -6.69 8.10 2.92
C GLN A 15 -5.35 8.09 2.18
N SER A 16 -5.30 8.64 0.97
CA SER A 16 -4.06 8.72 0.19
C SER A 16 -2.99 9.56 0.88
N LYS A 17 -3.36 10.66 1.53
CA LYS A 17 -2.42 11.46 2.34
C LYS A 17 -1.95 10.68 3.57
N SER A 18 -2.89 10.16 4.37
CA SER A 18 -2.54 9.57 5.67
C SER A 18 -1.85 8.21 5.60
N LYS A 19 -2.18 7.35 4.62
CA LYS A 19 -1.68 5.97 4.54
C LYS A 19 -0.79 5.69 3.34
N LEU A 20 -0.91 6.48 2.27
CA LEU A 20 -0.21 6.27 1.01
C LEU A 20 0.80 7.40 0.67
N ALA A 21 1.09 8.27 1.64
CA ALA A 21 2.14 9.29 1.55
C ALA A 21 1.94 10.36 0.45
N LEU A 22 0.70 10.63 0.04
CA LEU A 22 0.39 11.63 -1.00
C LEU A 22 0.88 13.05 -0.65
N ASP A 23 0.91 13.41 0.63
CA ASP A 23 1.33 14.73 1.11
C ASP A 23 2.84 14.85 1.41
N SER A 24 3.53 13.73 1.61
CA SER A 24 4.95 13.67 1.97
C SER A 24 5.86 13.33 0.80
N TYR A 25 5.33 12.72 -0.27
CA TYR A 25 6.12 12.32 -1.43
C TYR A 25 6.38 13.50 -2.39
N GLN A 26 7.65 13.85 -2.63
CA GLN A 26 8.04 14.98 -3.48
C GLN A 26 8.43 14.53 -4.90
N ILE A 27 7.52 14.71 -5.86
CA ILE A 27 7.79 14.45 -7.29
C ILE A 27 7.82 15.76 -8.06
N ARG A 28 8.88 15.98 -8.84
CA ARG A 28 9.10 17.23 -9.59
C ARG A 28 8.96 17.09 -11.11
N SER A 29 8.85 15.87 -11.64
CA SER A 29 8.67 15.64 -13.07
C SER A 29 7.21 15.35 -13.41
N ARG A 30 6.74 15.89 -14.55
CA ARG A 30 5.37 15.64 -15.05
C ARG A 30 5.08 14.15 -15.21
N GLN A 31 6.02 13.40 -15.81
CA GLN A 31 5.89 11.95 -16.00
C GLN A 31 5.85 11.22 -14.65
N GLY A 32 6.67 11.64 -13.68
CA GLY A 32 6.66 11.05 -12.34
C GLY A 32 5.32 11.26 -11.64
N ILE A 33 4.75 12.46 -11.74
CA ILE A 33 3.43 12.79 -11.16
C ILE A 33 2.37 11.87 -11.77
N GLN A 34 2.35 11.69 -13.09
CA GLN A 34 1.39 10.81 -13.77
C GLN A 34 1.52 9.35 -13.31
N ARG A 35 2.75 8.81 -13.27
CA ARG A 35 2.99 7.44 -12.80
C ARG A 35 2.56 7.24 -11.36
N TYR A 36 2.88 8.21 -10.51
CA TYR A 36 2.51 8.17 -9.11
C TYR A 36 0.99 8.19 -8.92
N TRP A 37 0.26 9.05 -9.62
CA TRP A 37 -1.21 9.05 -9.57
C TRP A 37 -1.80 7.71 -9.96
N LEU A 38 -1.26 7.06 -11.00
CA LEU A 38 -1.73 5.73 -11.44
C LEU A 38 -1.48 4.68 -10.37
N ILE A 39 -0.26 4.61 -9.84
CA ILE A 39 0.11 3.64 -8.78
C ILE A 39 -0.75 3.86 -7.53
N MET A 40 -0.91 5.11 -7.10
CA MET A 40 -1.69 5.46 -5.92
C MET A 40 -3.16 5.07 -6.06
N SER A 41 -3.75 5.37 -7.22
CA SER A 41 -5.15 5.01 -7.52
C SER A 41 -5.32 3.50 -7.56
N LEU A 42 -4.34 2.79 -8.14
CA LEU A 42 -4.34 1.32 -8.19
C LEU A 42 -4.24 0.70 -6.79
N VAL A 43 -3.34 1.20 -5.95
CA VAL A 43 -3.19 0.70 -4.56
C VAL A 43 -4.46 0.93 -3.76
N HIS A 44 -5.09 2.10 -3.90
CA HIS A 44 -6.38 2.39 -3.24
C HIS A 44 -7.48 1.43 -3.71
N TYR A 45 -7.57 1.19 -5.01
CA TYR A 45 -8.50 0.21 -5.59
C TYR A 45 -8.25 -1.20 -5.06
N LEU A 46 -7.00 -1.66 -5.05
CA LEU A 46 -6.63 -2.98 -4.53
C LEU A 46 -6.97 -3.14 -3.06
N CYS A 47 -6.83 -2.08 -2.24
CA CYS A 47 -7.29 -2.11 -0.86
C CYS A 47 -8.81 -2.32 -0.81
N CYS A 48 -9.59 -1.55 -1.57
CA CYS A 48 -11.05 -1.66 -1.55
C CYS A 48 -11.61 -2.97 -2.14
N MET A 49 -10.80 -3.72 -2.91
CA MET A 49 -11.22 -4.93 -3.61
C MET A 49 -10.48 -6.20 -3.17
N HIS A 50 -9.67 -6.11 -2.11
CA HIS A 50 -8.76 -7.18 -1.69
C HIS A 50 -9.45 -8.54 -1.49
N SER A 51 -10.67 -8.55 -0.95
CA SER A 51 -11.42 -9.77 -0.61
C SER A 51 -12.19 -10.38 -1.80
N GLY A 52 -12.04 -9.85 -3.02
CA GLY A 52 -12.83 -10.22 -4.19
C GLY A 52 -14.24 -9.59 -4.21
N ASN A 53 -14.64 -8.96 -3.11
CA ASN A 53 -15.81 -8.09 -3.00
C ASN A 53 -15.36 -6.70 -2.55
N TYR A 54 -16.25 -5.71 -2.68
CA TYR A 54 -15.98 -4.38 -2.15
C TYR A 54 -15.90 -4.42 -0.61
N CYS A 55 -14.82 -3.87 -0.05
CA CYS A 55 -14.65 -3.58 1.36
C CYS A 55 -14.18 -2.13 1.56
N THR A 56 -14.16 -1.67 2.82
CA THR A 56 -13.62 -0.33 3.07
C THR A 56 -12.10 -0.31 2.87
N PHE A 57 -11.57 0.84 2.45
CA PHE A 57 -10.13 1.01 2.26
C PHE A 57 -9.33 0.65 3.53
N GLU A 58 -9.82 1.01 4.73
CA GLU A 58 -9.10 0.74 5.99
C GLU A 58 -8.99 -0.76 6.29
N GLU A 59 -10.07 -1.52 6.07
CA GLU A 59 -10.07 -2.98 6.25
C GLU A 59 -9.11 -3.66 5.26
N GLY A 60 -9.21 -3.27 3.98
CA GLY A 60 -8.34 -3.79 2.94
C GLY A 60 -6.87 -3.45 3.17
N TYR A 61 -6.58 -2.19 3.51
CA TYR A 61 -5.22 -1.74 3.81
C TYR A 61 -4.63 -2.47 5.01
N ALA A 62 -5.40 -2.66 6.09
CA ALA A 62 -4.95 -3.41 7.26
C ALA A 62 -4.64 -4.88 6.90
N SER A 63 -5.51 -5.50 6.11
CA SER A 63 -5.37 -6.91 5.68
C SER A 63 -4.14 -7.11 4.79
N LEU A 64 -3.98 -6.30 3.75
CA LEU A 64 -2.82 -6.34 2.86
C LEU A 64 -1.51 -6.06 3.60
N LYS A 65 -1.52 -5.10 4.53
CA LYS A 65 -0.35 -4.79 5.37
C LYS A 65 0.02 -5.95 6.28
N GLN A 66 -0.97 -6.67 6.82
CA GLN A 66 -0.72 -7.85 7.64
C GLN A 66 -0.16 -9.00 6.80
N GLN A 67 -0.71 -9.24 5.60
CA GLN A 67 -0.20 -10.24 4.67
C GLN A 67 1.25 -9.96 4.27
N LEU A 68 1.57 -8.71 3.92
CA LEU A 68 2.94 -8.32 3.58
C LEU A 68 3.92 -8.62 4.72
N LYS A 69 3.55 -8.33 5.97
CA LYS A 69 4.37 -8.65 7.14
C LYS A 69 4.55 -10.16 7.32
N GLN A 70 3.49 -10.94 7.11
CA GLN A 70 3.56 -12.41 7.21
C GLN A 70 4.48 -12.99 6.14
N GLU A 71 4.38 -12.50 4.90
CA GLU A 71 5.27 -12.90 3.81
C GLU A 71 6.73 -12.52 4.07
N GLN A 72 6.98 -11.30 4.57
CA GLN A 72 8.33 -10.89 4.98
C GLN A 72 8.91 -11.83 6.04
N PHE A 73 8.13 -12.18 7.06
CA PHE A 73 8.56 -13.09 8.11
C PHE A 73 8.78 -14.51 7.59
N ALA A 74 7.89 -15.03 6.73
CA ALA A 74 8.04 -16.34 6.12
C ALA A 74 9.28 -16.42 5.23
N ASN A 75 9.56 -15.37 4.47
CA ASN A 75 10.76 -15.25 3.65
C ASN A 75 12.04 -15.23 4.51
N LEU A 76 12.05 -14.44 5.59
CA LEU A 76 13.15 -14.41 6.55
C LEU A 76 13.42 -15.80 7.15
N TYR A 77 12.36 -16.47 7.61
CA TYR A 77 12.48 -17.82 8.18
C TYR A 77 13.05 -18.82 7.17
N ARG A 78 12.60 -18.77 5.90
CA ARG A 78 13.13 -19.61 4.82
C ARG A 78 14.62 -19.36 4.56
N LEU A 79 15.07 -18.10 4.61
CA LEU A 79 16.48 -17.75 4.43
C LEU A 79 17.35 -18.29 5.56
N ILE A 80 16.93 -18.11 6.82
CA ILE A 80 17.64 -18.62 8.00
C ILE A 80 17.76 -20.15 7.93
N LYS A 81 16.68 -20.84 7.58
CA LYS A 81 16.66 -22.30 7.46
C LYS A 81 17.62 -22.81 6.36
N ASN A 82 17.81 -22.03 5.31
CA ASN A 82 18.66 -22.39 4.16
C ASN A 82 20.13 -21.92 4.32
N SER A 83 20.57 -21.56 5.53
CA SER A 83 21.95 -21.15 5.84
C SER A 83 22.48 -19.94 5.04
N ALA A 84 21.61 -19.03 4.62
CA ALA A 84 22.06 -17.70 4.20
C ALA A 84 22.55 -16.93 5.44
N SER A 85 23.64 -16.17 5.31
CA SER A 85 24.19 -15.38 6.41
C SER A 85 23.12 -14.43 6.97
N PHE A 86 23.15 -14.17 8.27
CA PHE A 86 22.27 -13.19 8.93
C PHE A 86 22.30 -11.82 8.22
N GLU A 87 23.45 -11.48 7.62
CA GLU A 87 23.68 -10.25 6.86
C GLU A 87 22.93 -10.21 5.51
N GLU A 88 22.75 -11.37 4.86
CA GLU A 88 21.93 -11.51 3.65
C GLU A 88 20.43 -11.43 3.97
N ALA A 89 20.05 -11.96 5.13
CA ALA A 89 18.68 -11.92 5.62
C ALA A 89 18.23 -10.49 6.00
N PHE A 90 19.11 -9.68 6.58
CA PHE A 90 18.78 -8.31 7.02
C PHE A 90 18.57 -7.33 5.86
N LYS A 91 19.20 -7.57 4.68
CA LYS A 91 19.02 -6.73 3.48
C LYS A 91 17.61 -6.75 2.89
N PHE A 92 16.78 -7.74 3.26
CA PHE A 92 15.41 -7.88 2.75
C PHE A 92 14.33 -7.24 3.63
N VAL A 93 14.69 -6.82 4.85
CA VAL A 93 13.74 -6.29 5.85
C VAL A 93 13.73 -4.75 5.90
N GLY A 94 14.75 -4.09 5.33
CA GLY A 94 14.85 -2.62 5.21
C GLY A 94 14.41 -2.11 3.84
#